data_AF-A0A377N7H8-F1
#
_entry.id   AF-A0A377N7H8-F1
#
_cell.length_a   1.000
_cell.length_b   1.000
_cell.length_c   1.000
_cell.angle_alpha   90.00
_cell.angle_beta   90.00
_cell.angle_gamma   90.00
#
_symmetry.space_group_name_H-M   'P 1'
#
loop_
_entity.id
_entity.type
_entity.pdbx_description
1 polymer ?
#
loop_
_entity_poly.entity_id
_entity_poly.type
_entity_poly.pdbx_seq_one_letter_code
_entity_poly.pdbx_strand_id
1 'polypeptide(L)'
;MSGNVKVWQEQVELPTYLTGKQDTHPMFLAHRVYQGSSGNVYPYGVTDQLTGEKQMQCYQALYLENDYIKIMLLPELGGRVHPRMGQD
;
A
#
# COMPACT_ATOMS: atom_id res chain seq x y z
N MET A 1 32.02 12.22 1.06
CA MET A 1 31.08 13.19 0.46
C MET A 1 29.71 12.93 1.04
N SER A 2 29.19 13.81 1.90
CA SER A 2 27.80 13.72 2.36
C SER A 2 26.94 14.20 1.20
N GLY A 3 26.38 13.26 0.43
CA GLY A 3 25.43 13.59 -0.64
C GLY A 3 24.26 14.37 -0.04
N ASN A 4 23.85 15.45 -0.70
CA ASN A 4 22.73 16.26 -0.23
C ASN A 4 21.44 15.46 -0.45
N VAL A 5 20.77 15.06 0.64
CA VAL A 5 19.52 14.29 0.58
C VAL A 5 18.41 15.17 1.11
N LYS A 6 17.34 15.33 0.33
CA LYS A 6 16.14 16.05 0.73
C LYS A 6 15.07 15.03 1.10
N VAL A 7 14.40 15.28 2.22
CA VAL A 7 13.28 14.48 2.71
C VAL A 7 12.15 15.41 3.08
N TRP A 8 10.94 15.13 2.58
CA TRP A 8 9.73 15.88 2.93
C TRP A 8 8.49 14.99 2.89
N GLN A 9 7.38 15.54 3.40
CA GLN A 9 6.09 14.88 3.44
C GLN A 9 5.08 15.70 2.65
N GLU A 10 4.21 15.04 1.89
CA GLU A 10 3.20 15.69 1.06
C GLU A 10 1.93 14.83 1.00
N GLN A 11 0.76 15.46 0.93
CA GLN A 11 -0.50 14.77 0.72
C GLN A 11 -0.70 14.53 -0.77
N VAL A 12 -0.85 13.26 -1.17
CA VAL A 12 -1.09 12.88 -2.56
C VAL A 12 -2.47 12.27 -2.71
N GLU A 13 -3.22 12.74 -3.69
CA GLU A 13 -4.49 12.11 -4.05
C GLU A 13 -4.24 11.01 -5.07
N LEU A 14 -4.53 9.77 -4.70
CA LEU A 14 -4.41 8.62 -5.58
C LEU A 14 -5.78 8.02 -5.82
N PRO A 15 -6.09 7.68 -7.09
CA PRO A 15 -7.33 6.99 -7.36
C PRO A 15 -7.22 5.54 -6.87
N THR A 16 -8.00 5.21 -5.85
CA THR A 16 -7.95 3.93 -5.17
C THR A 16 -9.28 3.20 -5.33
N TYR A 17 -9.20 1.92 -5.67
CA TYR A 17 -10.35 1.04 -5.67
C TYR A 17 -10.71 0.70 -4.23
N LEU A 18 -11.94 1.02 -3.83
CA LEU A 18 -12.38 0.69 -2.50
C LEU A 18 -12.57 -0.82 -2.36
N THR A 19 -12.19 -1.33 -1.20
CA THR A 19 -12.52 -2.68 -0.78
C THR A 19 -13.94 -2.68 -0.23
N GLY A 20 -14.68 -3.76 -0.51
CA GLY A 20 -16.01 -3.97 0.08
C GLY A 20 -15.96 -4.08 1.60
N LYS A 21 -17.13 -4.26 2.20
CA LYS A 21 -17.21 -4.52 3.65
C LYS A 21 -16.44 -5.80 3.97
N GLN A 22 -15.58 -5.71 4.96
CA GLN A 22 -14.85 -6.85 5.51
C GLN A 22 -15.85 -7.92 5.97
N ASP A 23 -15.66 -9.16 5.53
CA ASP A 23 -16.44 -10.27 6.09
C ASP A 23 -16.01 -10.48 7.54
N THR A 24 -16.98 -10.43 8.45
CA THR A 24 -16.77 -10.60 9.89
C THR A 24 -16.62 -12.07 10.27
N HIS A 25 -16.98 -13.00 9.37
CA HIS A 25 -16.79 -14.43 9.61
C HIS A 25 -15.30 -14.78 9.50
N PRO A 26 -14.69 -15.31 10.58
CA PRO A 26 -13.28 -15.67 10.55
C PRO A 26 -13.05 -16.81 9.54
N MET A 27 -12.22 -16.55 8.53
CA MET A 27 -11.79 -17.57 7.59
C MET A 27 -10.59 -18.34 8.16
N PHE A 28 -10.81 -19.61 8.48
CA PHE A 28 -9.76 -20.54 8.89
C PHE A 28 -9.20 -21.29 7.68
N LEU A 29 -8.35 -20.62 6.88
CA LEU A 29 -7.63 -21.23 5.75
C LEU A 29 -6.41 -22.02 6.24
N ALA A 30 -6.63 -23.02 7.11
CA ALA A 30 -5.58 -23.82 7.74
C ALA A 30 -4.92 -24.83 6.78
N HIS A 31 -5.60 -25.20 5.68
CA HIS A 31 -5.13 -26.24 4.77
C HIS A 31 -4.94 -25.71 3.34
N ARG A 32 -3.76 -25.18 3.04
CA ARG A 32 -3.26 -25.07 1.66
C ARG A 32 -2.35 -26.27 1.37
N VAL A 33 -2.51 -26.86 0.18
CA VAL A 33 -1.81 -28.08 -0.28
C VAL A 33 -0.35 -27.81 -0.70
N TYR A 34 0.12 -26.55 -0.65
CA TYR A 34 1.47 -26.16 -1.06
C TYR A 34 2.37 -25.82 0.14
N GLN A 35 3.57 -26.41 0.13
CA GLN A 35 4.64 -26.20 1.11
C GLN A 35 5.07 -24.72 1.16
N GLY A 36 5.14 -24.16 2.38
CA GLY A 36 5.82 -22.88 2.63
C GLY A 36 4.95 -21.63 2.86
N SER A 37 3.62 -21.75 2.92
CA SER A 37 2.76 -20.62 3.33
C SER A 37 1.72 -21.05 4.36
N SER A 38 1.84 -20.51 5.58
CA SER A 38 0.71 -20.45 6.50
C SER A 38 -0.20 -19.32 6.03
N GLY A 39 -1.21 -19.63 5.21
CA GLY A 39 -2.22 -18.66 4.75
C GLY A 39 -3.18 -18.20 5.84
N ASN A 40 -2.73 -18.18 7.10
CA ASN A 40 -3.54 -17.85 8.26
C ASN A 40 -3.73 -16.33 8.29
N VAL A 41 -4.95 -15.89 7.95
CA VAL A 41 -5.29 -14.47 7.84
C VAL A 41 -5.85 -13.92 9.16
N TYR A 42 -6.30 -14.80 10.05
CA TYR A 42 -6.81 -14.45 11.37
C TYR A 42 -5.71 -13.76 12.23
N PRO A 43 -6.01 -12.66 12.94
CA PRO A 43 -7.34 -12.10 13.24
C PRO A 43 -7.88 -11.09 12.22
N TYR A 44 -7.20 -10.83 11.11
CA TYR A 44 -7.68 -9.92 10.09
C TYR A 44 -8.86 -10.54 9.35
N GLY A 45 -9.95 -9.79 9.17
CA GLY A 45 -11.03 -10.24 8.31
C GLY A 45 -10.62 -10.14 6.84
N VAL A 46 -11.26 -10.96 6.03
CA VAL A 46 -10.95 -11.06 4.61
C VAL A 46 -11.98 -10.26 3.84
N THR A 47 -11.52 -9.47 2.89
CA THR A 47 -12.40 -8.80 1.94
C THR A 47 -12.19 -9.45 0.57
N ASP A 48 -13.19 -10.18 0.08
CA ASP A 48 -13.15 -10.87 -1.22
C ASP A 48 -13.70 -10.01 -2.37
N GLN A 49 -14.27 -8.84 -2.05
CA GLN A 49 -14.91 -7.97 -3.03
C GLN A 49 -14.15 -6.65 -3.19
N LEU A 50 -13.63 -6.43 -4.39
CA LEU A 50 -13.32 -5.09 -4.89
C LEU A 50 -14.65 -4.47 -5.35
N THR A 51 -15.04 -3.31 -4.82
CA THR A 51 -16.33 -2.69 -5.18
C THR A 51 -16.38 -2.19 -6.63
N GLY A 52 -15.23 -2.16 -7.32
CA GLY A 52 -15.10 -1.58 -8.66
C GLY A 52 -15.17 -0.05 -8.66
N GLU A 53 -15.45 0.57 -7.51
CA GLU A 53 -15.52 2.02 -7.36
C GLU A 53 -14.12 2.60 -7.14
N LYS A 54 -13.69 3.42 -8.09
CA LYS A 54 -12.44 4.18 -8.03
C LYS A 54 -12.72 5.55 -7.43
N GLN A 55 -12.18 5.82 -6.24
CA GLN A 55 -12.33 7.10 -5.56
C GLN A 55 -10.97 7.77 -5.36
N MET A 56 -10.92 9.10 -5.38
CA MET A 56 -9.72 9.84 -5.04
C MET A 56 -9.56 9.82 -3.52
N GLN A 57 -8.48 9.20 -3.05
CA GLN A 57 -8.17 9.08 -1.63
C GLN A 57 -6.86 9.84 -1.37
N CYS A 58 -6.85 10.68 -0.33
CA CYS A 58 -5.65 11.35 0.14
C CYS A 58 -4.78 10.38 0.94
N TYR A 59 -3.49 10.32 0.61
CA TYR A 59 -2.48 9.55 1.34
C TYR A 59 -1.33 10.44 1.75
N GLN A 60 -0.75 10.16 2.92
CA GLN A 60 0.50 10.78 3.32
C GLN A 60 1.67 10.13 2.57
N ALA A 61 2.28 10.85 1.63
CA ALA A 61 3.52 10.45 0.98
C ALA A 61 4.75 10.99 1.71
N LEU A 62 5.80 10.17 1.76
CA LEU A 62 7.14 10.57 2.18
C LEU A 62 8.06 10.49 0.98
N TYR A 63 8.75 11.59 0.68
CA TYR A 63 9.70 11.65 -0.42
C TYR A 63 11.13 11.67 0.09
N LEU A 64 12.01 10.96 -0.63
CA LEU A 64 13.45 11.02 -0.45
C LEU A 64 14.08 11.25 -1.81
N GLU A 65 14.83 12.35 -1.94
CA GLU A 65 15.45 12.77 -3.20
C GLU A 65 16.93 13.09 -3.00
N ASN A 66 17.76 12.64 -3.92
CA ASN A 66 19.15 13.05 -4.08
C ASN A 66 19.48 13.22 -5.58
N ASP A 67 20.75 13.42 -5.92
CA ASP A 67 21.21 13.65 -7.29
C ASP A 67 20.98 12.48 -8.27
N TYR A 68 20.61 11.29 -7.76
CA TYR A 68 20.49 10.06 -8.55
C TYR A 68 19.10 9.45 -8.54
N ILE A 69 18.38 9.57 -7.42
CA ILE A 69 17.10 8.89 -7.19
C ILE A 69 16.11 9.80 -6.48
N LYS A 70 14.85 9.63 -6.85
CA LYS A 70 13.68 10.19 -6.15
C LYS A 70 12.71 9.06 -5.84
N ILE A 71 12.46 8.84 -4.56
CA ILE A 71 11.60 7.77 -4.07
C ILE A 71 10.39 8.38 -3.38
N MET A 72 9.21 7.78 -3.62
CA MET A 72 7.99 8.03 -2.86
C MET A 72 7.66 6.79 -2.01
N LEU A 73 7.36 7.00 -0.74
CA LEU A 73 6.91 5.96 0.18
C LEU A 73 5.49 6.32 0.65
N LEU A 74 4.61 5.32 0.66
CA LEU A 74 3.23 5.45 1.14
C LEU A 74 3.05 4.53 2.35
N PRO A 75 3.26 5.03 3.59
CA PRO A 75 3.17 4.22 4.81
C PRO A 75 1.82 3.52 4.96
N GLU A 76 0.73 4.20 4.58
CA GLU A 76 -0.64 3.69 4.64
C GLU A 76 -0.90 2.52 3.69
N LEU A 77 -0.11 2.40 2.61
CA LEU A 77 -0.17 1.30 1.64
C LEU A 77 0.98 0.30 1.84
N GLY A 78 1.26 -0.01 3.11
CA GLY A 78 2.29 -0.98 3.50
C GLY A 78 3.72 -0.49 3.33
N GLY A 79 3.93 0.83 3.23
CA GLY A 79 5.26 1.46 3.21
C GLY A 79 6.12 1.09 2.00
N ARG A 80 5.50 0.61 0.92
CA ARG A 80 6.24 0.14 -0.26
C ARG A 80 6.87 1.32 -1.01
N VAL A 81 8.02 1.04 -1.62
CA VAL A 81 8.72 1.97 -2.51
C VAL A 81 7.90 2.12 -3.78
N HIS A 82 7.39 3.32 -4.02
CA HIS A 82 6.69 3.67 -5.24
C HIS A 82 7.61 4.54 -6.11
N PRO A 83 7.78 4.21 -7.41
CA PRO A 83 8.28 5.20 -8.35
C PRO A 83 7.30 6.37 -8.38
N ARG A 84 7.79 7.61 -8.45
CA ARG A 84 6.95 8.80 -8.61
C ARG A 84 5.99 8.55 -9.78
N MET A 85 4.68 8.55 -9.51
CA MET A 85 3.69 8.65 -10.59
C MET A 85 3.75 10.08 -11.11
N GLY A 86 4.01 10.23 -12.42
CA GLY A 86 4.25 11.51 -13.06
C GLY A 86 3.04 12.44 -12.97
N GLN A 87 3.26 13.61 -12.39
CA GLN A 87 2.71 14.86 -12.90
C GLN A 87 3.92 15.61 -13.47
N ASP A 88 4.00 15.65 -14.80
CA ASP A 88 4.74 16.65 -15.57
C ASP A 88 3.70 17.55 -16.25
#